data_AF-D5TZN2-F1
#
_entry.id   AF-D5TZN2-F1
#
_cell.length_a   1.000
_cell.length_b   1.000
_cell.length_c   1.000
_cell.angle_alpha   90.00
_cell.angle_beta   90.00
_cell.angle_gamma   90.00
#
_symmetry.space_group_name_H-M   'P 1'
#
loop_
_entity.id
_entity.type
_entity.pdbx_description
1 polymer ?
#
loop_
_entity_poly.entity_id
_entity_poly.type
_entity_poly.pdbx_seq_one_letter_code
_entity_poly.pdbx_strand_id
1 'polypeptide(L)'
;MQSEKVLVYLCKYTHYETPFSRHFISGVANCIEWRIMGLDDVRKTLAVEHYEVLVREGQVVLAEPRYYEAITGQEYSEREYIVLKLVKK
;
A
#
# COMPACT_ATOMS: atom_id res chain seq x y z
N MET A 1 9.38 -19.66 -15.59
CA MET A 1 8.58 -18.45 -15.30
C MET A 1 9.26 -17.73 -14.15
N GLN A 2 9.76 -16.50 -14.36
CA GLN A 2 10.31 -15.72 -13.24
C GLN A 2 9.14 -15.20 -12.42
N SER A 3 9.11 -15.52 -11.12
CA SER A 3 8.07 -15.05 -10.21
C SER A 3 8.12 -13.53 -10.11
N GLU A 4 7.03 -12.86 -10.49
CA GLU A 4 6.89 -11.42 -10.32
C GLU A 4 6.91 -11.06 -8.83
N LYS A 5 7.69 -10.02 -8.51
CA LYS A 5 7.87 -9.55 -7.13
C LYS A 5 7.06 -8.29 -6.90
N VAL A 6 6.53 -8.15 -5.69
CA VAL A 6 5.79 -6.96 -5.24
C VAL A 6 6.55 -6.35 -4.06
N LEU A 7 6.94 -5.09 -4.19
CA LEU A 7 7.48 -4.28 -3.09
C LEU A 7 6.33 -3.78 -2.24
N VAL A 8 6.45 -3.96 -0.93
CA VAL A 8 5.50 -3.48 0.07
C VAL A 8 6.09 -2.26 0.75
N TYR A 9 5.40 -1.14 0.66
CA TYR A 9 5.72 0.07 1.39
C TYR A 9 4.69 0.31 2.49
N LEU A 10 5.17 0.65 3.70
CA LEU A 10 4.34 1.16 4.77
C LEU A 10 4.48 2.67 4.81
N CYS A 11 3.35 3.36 4.65
CA CYS A 11 3.30 4.81 4.57
C CYS A 11 2.48 5.38 5.72
N LYS A 12 2.85 6.58 6.17
CA LYS A 12 2.10 7.33 7.18
C LYS A 12 1.49 8.59 6.58
N TYR A 13 0.23 8.87 6.92
CA TYR A 13 -0.36 10.18 6.70
C TYR A 13 0.40 11.19 7.58
N THR A 14 1.01 12.20 6.97
CA THR A 14 1.48 13.37 7.71
C THR A 14 0.27 14.25 8.03
N HIS A 15 -0.07 14.38 9.32
CA HIS A 15 -1.04 15.38 9.75
C HIS A 15 -0.49 16.76 9.39
N TYR A 16 -1.12 17.43 8.43
CA TYR A 16 -1.18 18.88 8.44
C TYR A 16 -2.46 19.24 9.17
N GLU A 17 -2.34 19.72 10.42
CA GLU A 17 -3.39 20.57 10.98
C GLU A 17 -3.57 21.74 10.00
N THR A 18 -4.75 21.87 9.41
CA THR A 18 -5.07 23.06 8.62
C THR A 18 -6.08 23.89 9.39
N PRO A 19 -5.82 25.18 9.65
CA PRO A 19 -6.89 26.15 9.69
C PRO A 19 -7.04 26.65 8.25
N PHE A 20 -8.10 26.20 7.58
CA PHE A 20 -8.62 26.73 6.31
C PHE A 20 -7.87 26.34 5.02
N SER A 21 -8.43 25.39 4.27
CA SER A 21 -8.77 25.52 2.83
C SER A 21 -9.02 24.15 2.21
N ARG A 22 -10.02 24.06 1.32
CA ARG A 22 -10.47 22.87 0.56
C ARG A 22 -9.45 22.35 -0.48
N HIS A 23 -8.15 22.33 -0.18
CA HIS A 23 -7.12 22.03 -1.17
C HIS A 23 -6.17 20.92 -0.71
N PHE A 24 -6.18 19.83 -1.49
CA PHE A 24 -5.12 18.83 -1.69
C PHE A 24 -4.45 18.25 -0.44
N ILE A 25 -4.67 16.94 -0.23
CA ILE A 25 -3.77 16.10 0.58
C ILE A 25 -2.42 16.04 -0.13
N SER A 26 -1.54 17.00 0.13
CA SER A 26 -0.12 16.92 -0.22
C SER A 26 0.72 16.91 1.08
N GLY A 27 0.40 15.98 1.97
CA GLY A 27 1.31 15.61 3.05
C GLY A 27 2.45 14.80 2.46
N VAL A 28 3.70 15.17 2.71
CA VAL A 28 4.86 14.34 2.35
C VAL A 28 4.68 13.00 3.06
N ALA A 29 4.31 11.96 2.32
CA ALA A 29 4.15 10.62 2.85
C ALA A 29 5.53 10.08 3.22
N ASN A 30 5.72 9.72 4.50
CA ASN A 30 6.90 8.98 4.90
C ASN A 30 6.61 7.49 4.65
N CYS A 31 7.15 6.97 3.56
CA CYS A 31 7.01 5.58 3.16
C CYS A 31 8.33 4.84 3.36
N ILE A 32 8.29 3.72 4.09
CA ILE A 32 9.43 2.81 4.22
C ILE A 32 9.19 1.56 3.38
N GLU A 33 10.22 1.10 2.66
CA GLU A 33 10.18 -0.24 2.07
C GLU A 33 10.23 -1.26 3.20
N TRP A 34 9.17 -2.04 3.34
CA TRP A 34 8.99 -2.97 4.44
C TRP A 34 9.47 -4.37 4.10
N ARG A 35 8.99 -4.90 2.96
CA ARG A 35 9.34 -6.24 2.50
C ARG A 35 9.07 -6.42 1.02
N ILE A 36 9.52 -7.55 0.51
CA ILE A 36 9.18 -8.07 -0.81
C ILE A 36 8.25 -9.27 -0.64
N MET A 37 7.21 -9.35 -1.47
CA MET A 37 6.27 -10.47 -1.55
C MET A 37 6.22 -11.04 -2.96
N GLY A 38 5.83 -12.32 -3.07
CA GLY A 38 5.49 -12.90 -4.36
C GLY A 38 4.10 -12.44 -4.82
N LEU A 39 3.89 -12.30 -6.12
CA LEU A 39 2.59 -11.92 -6.66
C LEU A 39 1.46 -12.90 -6.26
N ASP A 40 1.77 -14.19 -6.13
CA ASP A 40 0.81 -15.21 -5.69
C ASP A 40 0.39 -15.05 -4.22
N ASP A 41 1.29 -14.60 -3.35
CA ASP A 41 0.96 -14.33 -1.95
C ASP A 41 0.02 -13.11 -1.87
N VAL A 42 0.34 -12.07 -2.65
CA VAL A 42 -0.48 -10.87 -2.74
C VAL A 42 -1.88 -11.19 -3.27
N ARG A 43 -2.00 -12.09 -4.25
CA ARG A 43 -3.29 -12.55 -4.78
C ARG A 43 -4.19 -13.19 -3.73
N LYS A 44 -3.61 -13.88 -2.75
CA LYS A 44 -4.38 -14.52 -1.66
C LYS A 44 -4.84 -13.51 -0.61
N THR A 45 -4.15 -12.39 -0.48
CA THR A 45 -4.43 -11.35 0.53
C THR A 45 -5.39 -10.28 0.02
N LEU A 46 -5.28 -9.90 -1.25
CA LEU A 46 -6.08 -8.80 -1.82
C LEU A 46 -7.46 -9.26 -2.28
N ALA A 47 -8.41 -8.33 -2.25
CA ALA A 47 -9.63 -8.51 -3.04
C ALA A 47 -9.30 -8.42 -4.53
N VAL A 48 -10.12 -9.06 -5.36
CA VAL A 48 -9.89 -9.21 -6.80
C VAL A 48 -9.67 -7.86 -7.47
N GLU A 49 -10.45 -6.84 -7.09
CA GLU A 49 -10.41 -5.51 -7.66
C GLU A 49 -9.06 -4.82 -7.41
N HIS A 50 -8.53 -4.92 -6.19
CA HIS A 50 -7.22 -4.34 -5.86
C HIS A 50 -6.07 -5.11 -6.53
N TYR A 51 -6.21 -6.43 -6.67
CA TYR A 51 -5.23 -7.24 -7.38
C TYR A 51 -5.20 -6.88 -8.87
N GLU A 52 -6.35 -6.74 -9.51
CA GLU A 52 -6.45 -6.33 -10.91
C GLU A 52 -5.84 -4.94 -11.13
N VAL A 53 -6.09 -3.99 -10.22
CA VAL A 53 -5.44 -2.67 -10.25
C VAL A 53 -3.93 -2.78 -10.13
N LEU A 54 -3.42 -3.59 -9.19
CA LEU A 54 -1.97 -3.79 -9.03
C LEU A 54 -1.34 -4.31 -10.33
N VAL A 55 -1.92 -5.34 -10.95
CA VAL A 55 -1.41 -5.94 -12.19
C VAL A 55 -1.47 -4.96 -13.37
N ARG A 56 -2.59 -4.24 -13.51
CA ARG A 56 -2.81 -3.31 -14.62
C ARG A 56 -1.95 -2.06 -14.51
N GLU A 57 -2.01 -1.38 -13.36
CA GLU A 57 -1.38 -0.08 -13.13
C GLU A 57 0.06 -0.21 -12.60
N GLY A 58 0.47 -1.41 -12.19
CA GLY A 58 1.79 -1.65 -11.59
C GLY A 58 1.90 -1.23 -10.12
N GLN A 59 0.86 -0.62 -9.56
CA GLN A 59 0.79 -0.21 -8.16
C GLN A 59 -0.64 -0.15 -7.65
N VAL A 60 -0.83 -0.36 -6.35
CA VAL A 60 -2.11 -0.13 -5.66
C VAL A 60 -1.87 0.42 -4.26
N VAL A 61 -2.75 1.33 -3.84
CA VAL A 61 -2.79 1.90 -2.48
C VAL A 61 -3.91 1.21 -1.71
N LEU A 62 -3.61 0.76 -0.50
CA LEU A 62 -4.52 0.05 0.39
C LEU A 62 -4.59 0.82 1.70
N ALA A 63 -5.73 1.46 1.95
CA ALA A 63 -5.95 2.26 3.15
C ALA A 63 -6.81 1.52 4.18
N GLU A 64 -7.41 0.39 3.83
CA GLU A 64 -8.28 -0.37 4.73
C GLU A 64 -7.47 -1.12 5.81
N PRO A 65 -7.87 -1.03 7.09
CA PRO A 65 -7.17 -1.69 8.22
C PRO A 65 -6.90 -3.19 7.99
N ARG A 66 -7.87 -3.89 7.39
CA ARG A 66 -7.78 -5.33 7.09
C ARG A 66 -6.55 -5.71 6.27
N TYR A 67 -6.13 -4.84 5.34
CA TYR A 67 -4.97 -5.12 4.49
C TYR A 67 -3.68 -4.84 5.21
N TYR A 68 -3.68 -3.87 6.12
CA TYR A 68 -2.54 -3.61 6.97
C TYR A 68 -2.23 -4.84 7.82
N GLU A 69 -3.18 -5.29 8.63
CA GLU A 69 -3.04 -6.47 9.48
C GLU A 69 -2.67 -7.72 8.69
N ALA A 70 -3.32 -7.96 7.55
CA ALA A 70 -3.04 -9.15 6.74
C ALA A 70 -1.64 -9.17 6.11
N ILE A 71 -1.02 -8.01 5.86
CA ILE A 71 0.29 -7.89 5.21
C ILE A 71 1.42 -7.77 6.24
N THR A 72 1.21 -7.01 7.32
CA THR A 72 2.22 -6.71 8.34
C THR A 72 2.14 -7.64 9.55
N GLY A 73 0.97 -8.20 9.84
CA GLY A 73 0.69 -8.90 11.09
C GLY A 73 0.66 -7.98 12.32
N GLN A 74 0.64 -6.65 12.11
CA GLN A 74 0.66 -5.65 13.16
C GLN A 74 -0.71 -4.98 13.30
N GLU A 75 -1.00 -4.49 14.49
CA GLU A 75 -2.19 -3.68 14.75
C GLU A 75 -2.16 -2.40 13.90
N TYR A 76 -3.28 -2.09 13.26
CA TYR A 76 -3.42 -0.92 12.41
C TYR A 76 -3.44 0.38 13.22
N SER A 77 -2.60 1.35 12.86
CA SER A 77 -2.78 2.73 13.29
C SER A 77 -3.62 3.49 12.27
N GLU A 78 -4.63 4.27 12.69
CA GLU A 78 -5.49 5.11 11.82
C GLU A 78 -4.76 6.14 10.95
N ARG A 79 -3.43 6.19 11.03
CA ARG A 79 -2.56 7.06 10.23
C ARG A 79 -1.67 6.30 9.26
N GLU A 80 -1.89 5.01 9.04
CA GLU A 80 -1.07 4.16 8.18
C GLU A 80 -1.84 3.69 6.94
N TYR A 81 -1.10 3.44 5.86
CA TYR A 81 -1.60 2.79 4.66
C TYR A 81 -0.47 2.04 3.95
N ILE A 82 -0.84 1.07 3.12
CA ILE A 82 0.10 0.24 2.37
C ILE A 82 0.13 0.67 0.91
N VAL A 83 1.31 0.73 0.33
CA VAL A 83 1.48 0.82 -1.12
C VAL A 83 2.17 -0.46 -1.60
N LEU A 84 1.54 -1.14 -2.55
CA LEU A 84 2.12 -2.28 -3.23
C LEU A 84 2.59 -1.84 -4.62
N LYS A 85 3.81 -2.22 -5.00
CA LYS A 85 4.40 -1.88 -6.29
C LYS A 85 4.97 -3.12 -6.98
N LEU A 86 4.51 -3.41 -8.18
CA LEU A 86 5.07 -4.48 -9.01
C LEU A 86 6.47 -4.13 -9.49
N VAL A 87 7.38 -5.09 -9.37
CA VAL A 87 8.72 -5.02 -9.94
C VAL A 87 8.66 -5.61 -11.34
N LYS A 88 8.46 -4.76 -12.34
CA LYS A 88 8.60 -5.14 -13.76
C LYS A 88 10.09 -5.20 -14.10
N LYS A 89 10.54 -6.31 -14.69
CA LYS A 89 11.88 -6.44 -15.26
C LYS A 89 11.96 -5.77 -16.62
#